data_AF-A0AAQ1J4S6-F1
#
_entry.id   AF-A0AAQ1J4S6-F1
#
_cell.length_a   1.000
_cell.length_b   1.000
_cell.length_c   1.000
_cell.angle_alpha   90.00
_cell.angle_beta   90.00
_cell.angle_gamma   90.00
#
_symmetry.space_group_name_H-M   'P 1'
#
loop_
_entity.id
_entity.type
_entity.pdbx_description
1 polymer ?
#
loop_
_entity_poly.entity_id
_entity_poly.type
_entity_poly.pdbx_seq_one_letter_code
_entity_poly.pdbx_strand_id
1 'polypeptide(L)'
;MTQGILRALAAATLGLGLVAAAAPAFAGPTAGGTYRLRATVPVACWVKPTSPVLAAAGRSGEVVEACNSPGGFTVSAQYRPLSLTEKAVMFYGDRTFDLDKSGMQTLRRSSIATIRSVSYRFDEVELEQPLILALTIQPI
;
A
#
# COMPACT_ATOMS: atom_id res chain seq x y z
N MET A 1 68.60 23.44 -95.34
CA MET A 1 68.38 24.69 -94.56
C MET A 1 66.97 24.61 -93.99
N THR A 2 66.65 24.63 -92.70
CA THR A 2 67.38 24.59 -91.42
C THR A 2 66.29 24.33 -90.37
N GLN A 3 66.58 23.51 -89.36
CA GLN A 3 65.66 23.10 -88.28
C GLN A 3 65.28 24.25 -87.33
N GLY A 4 64.09 24.16 -86.71
CA GLY A 4 63.68 24.85 -85.48
C GLY A 4 62.39 24.19 -84.95
N ILE A 5 62.39 23.32 -83.92
CA ILE A 5 62.47 23.59 -82.45
C ILE A 5 61.21 24.38 -82.01
N LEU A 6 60.22 23.91 -81.21
CA LEU A 6 60.16 23.23 -79.90
C LEU A 6 58.86 22.38 -79.79
N ARG A 7 58.88 21.12 -79.31
CA ARG A 7 58.62 20.66 -77.91
C ARG A 7 57.32 21.22 -77.29
N ALA A 8 56.22 20.45 -77.29
CA ALA A 8 55.85 19.41 -76.32
C ALA A 8 55.47 19.95 -74.92
N LEU A 9 54.18 19.84 -74.58
CA LEU A 9 53.68 19.77 -73.21
C LEU A 9 52.63 18.67 -73.14
N ALA A 10 53.06 17.59 -72.51
CA ALA A 10 52.28 16.42 -72.15
C ALA A 10 51.70 16.59 -70.74
N ALA A 11 50.66 15.79 -70.48
CA ALA A 11 50.16 15.35 -69.16
C ALA A 11 49.45 16.43 -68.31
N ALA A 12 48.40 16.13 -67.54
CA ALA A 12 48.06 14.86 -66.90
C ALA A 12 46.55 14.76 -66.63
N THR A 13 45.99 13.58 -66.90
CA THR A 13 44.82 13.01 -66.24
C THR A 13 45.19 12.61 -64.81
N LEU A 14 44.38 12.94 -63.79
CA LEU A 14 44.33 12.18 -62.51
C LEU A 14 43.16 12.62 -61.61
N GLY A 15 42.17 11.73 -61.50
CA GLY A 15 41.42 11.36 -60.28
C GLY A 15 40.79 12.45 -59.40
N LEU A 16 39.49 12.70 -59.59
CA LEU A 16 38.64 13.19 -58.50
C LEU A 16 38.20 11.98 -57.64
N GLY A 17 39.06 11.61 -56.70
CA GLY A 17 38.70 10.69 -55.61
C GLY A 17 37.81 11.40 -54.59
N LEU A 18 36.75 10.71 -54.16
CA LEU A 18 35.85 11.15 -53.10
C LEU A 18 36.61 11.47 -51.80
N VAL A 19 36.40 12.65 -51.25
CA VAL A 19 36.60 12.91 -49.83
C VAL A 19 35.26 13.39 -49.27
N ALA A 20 34.38 12.45 -48.96
CA ALA A 20 33.27 12.70 -48.06
C ALA A 20 33.88 12.90 -46.67
N ALA A 21 34.16 14.15 -46.31
CA ALA A 21 34.60 14.48 -44.96
C ALA A 21 33.45 14.14 -44.00
N ALA A 22 33.61 13.07 -43.22
CA ALA A 22 32.71 12.78 -42.11
C ALA A 22 32.86 13.92 -41.09
N ALA A 23 31.85 14.80 -41.01
CA ALA A 23 31.82 15.84 -40.00
C ALA A 23 31.84 15.17 -38.61
N PRO A 24 32.64 15.66 -37.64
CA PRO A 24 32.62 15.13 -36.29
C PRO A 24 31.25 15.38 -35.69
N ALA A 25 30.56 14.30 -35.29
CA ALA A 25 29.35 14.39 -34.50
C ALA A 25 29.76 14.80 -33.08
N PHE A 26 29.59 16.09 -32.75
CA PHE A 26 29.71 16.56 -31.38
C PHE A 26 28.51 16.05 -30.58
N ALA A 27 28.69 14.94 -29.85
CA ALA A 27 27.80 14.59 -28.76
C ALA A 27 28.02 15.60 -27.63
N GLY A 28 27.26 16.70 -27.65
CA GLY A 28 27.18 17.65 -26.54
C GLY A 28 26.77 16.93 -25.25
N PRO A 29 27.08 17.49 -24.07
CA PRO A 29 26.84 16.85 -22.79
C PRO A 29 25.39 16.38 -22.75
N THR A 30 25.25 15.05 -22.65
CA THR A 30 24.02 14.28 -22.62
C THR A 30 22.88 15.07 -21.99
N ALA A 31 21.78 15.23 -22.74
CA ALA A 31 20.55 15.86 -22.28
C ALA A 31 20.21 15.42 -20.85
N GLY A 32 20.44 16.30 -19.87
CA GLY A 32 20.01 16.09 -18.50
C GLY A 32 18.50 16.31 -18.45
N GLY A 33 17.73 15.23 -18.61
CA GLY A 33 16.29 15.25 -18.41
C GLY A 33 15.95 15.11 -16.92
N THR A 34 15.22 16.06 -16.36
CA THR A 34 14.71 15.94 -14.98
C THR A 34 13.34 15.27 -15.01
N TYR A 35 13.22 14.11 -14.35
CA TYR A 35 11.94 13.42 -14.19
C TYR A 35 11.44 13.58 -12.76
N ARG A 36 10.15 13.89 -12.60
CA ARG A 36 9.49 13.89 -11.29
C ARG A 36 8.61 12.64 -11.20
N LEU A 37 9.00 11.72 -10.31
CA LEU A 37 8.21 10.54 -9.99
C LEU A 37 7.24 10.86 -8.84
N ARG A 38 6.02 10.34 -8.93
CA ARG A 38 5.02 10.38 -7.85
C ARG A 38 4.43 9.00 -7.66
N ALA A 39 4.39 8.54 -6.41
CA ALA A 39 3.62 7.37 -5.99
C ALA A 39 2.55 7.81 -4.99
N THR A 40 1.38 7.18 -5.07
CA THR A 40 0.29 7.37 -4.11
C THR A 40 -0.05 6.01 -3.53
N VAL A 41 0.01 5.88 -2.20
CA VAL A 41 -0.38 4.67 -1.49
C VAL A 41 -1.81 4.87 -0.98
N PRO A 42 -2.79 4.05 -1.41
CA PRO A 42 -4.14 4.12 -0.87
C PRO A 42 -4.17 3.63 0.58
N VAL A 43 -5.12 4.16 1.35
CA VAL A 43 -5.39 3.65 2.69
C VAL A 43 -6.02 2.26 2.58
N ALA A 44 -5.47 1.31 3.32
CA ALA A 44 -5.92 -0.06 3.42
C ALA A 44 -5.97 -0.46 4.90
N CYS A 45 -7.15 -0.88 5.35
CA CYS A 45 -7.40 -1.30 6.72
C CYS A 45 -8.24 -2.58 6.70
N TRP A 46 -7.85 -3.56 7.51
CA TRP A 46 -8.59 -4.80 7.67
C TRP A 46 -8.49 -5.30 9.11
N VAL A 47 -9.54 -6.02 9.51
CA VAL A 47 -9.62 -6.70 10.79
C VAL A 47 -10.01 -8.14 10.51
N LYS A 48 -9.23 -9.08 11.05
CA LYS A 48 -9.44 -10.50 10.79
C LYS A 48 -9.34 -11.30 12.09
N PRO A 49 -10.46 -11.81 12.61
CA PRO A 49 -10.41 -12.75 13.71
C PRO A 49 -9.90 -14.12 13.21
N THR A 50 -9.19 -14.87 14.05
CA THR A 50 -8.67 -16.21 13.70
C THR A 50 -9.78 -17.26 13.59
N SER A 51 -10.91 -17.03 14.25
CA SER A 51 -12.15 -17.81 14.17
C SER A 51 -13.37 -16.88 14.33
N PRO A 52 -14.60 -17.31 14.01
CA PRO A 52 -15.79 -16.53 14.34
C PRO A 52 -15.80 -16.11 15.82
N VAL A 53 -16.08 -14.83 16.07
CA VAL A 53 -16.12 -14.26 17.42
C VAL A 53 -17.51 -14.53 18.00
N LEU A 54 -17.60 -15.64 18.73
CA LEU A 54 -18.81 -16.10 19.40
C LEU A 54 -18.73 -15.73 20.88
N ALA A 55 -19.75 -15.04 21.41
CA ALA A 55 -19.83 -14.75 22.83
C ALA A 55 -20.29 -16.01 23.58
N ALA A 56 -19.37 -16.61 24.33
CA ALA A 56 -19.62 -17.75 25.20
C ALA A 56 -18.63 -17.69 26.37
N ALA A 57 -19.07 -18.05 27.57
CA ALA A 57 -18.23 -17.97 28.77
C ALA A 57 -16.92 -18.78 28.60
N GLY A 58 -15.80 -18.16 28.95
CA GLY A 58 -14.45 -18.72 28.81
C GLY A 58 -13.91 -18.77 27.38
N ARG A 59 -14.70 -18.37 26.36
CA ARG A 59 -14.24 -18.39 24.98
C ARG A 59 -13.25 -17.28 24.72
N SER A 60 -12.14 -17.61 24.06
CA SER A 60 -11.07 -16.68 23.74
C SER A 60 -10.54 -16.90 22.32
N GLY A 61 -9.74 -15.96 21.85
CA GLY A 61 -9.08 -16.04 20.56
C GLY A 61 -8.24 -14.81 20.27
N GLU A 62 -7.87 -14.63 19.00
CA GLU A 62 -7.07 -13.50 18.55
C GLU A 62 -7.68 -12.83 17.32
N VAL A 63 -7.41 -11.54 17.20
CA VAL A 63 -7.80 -10.70 16.07
C VAL A 63 -6.58 -9.97 15.54
N VAL A 64 -6.33 -10.08 14.25
CA VAL A 64 -5.33 -9.26 13.58
C VAL A 64 -5.97 -7.96 13.13
N GLU A 65 -5.46 -6.85 13.65
CA GLU A 65 -5.80 -5.49 13.21
C GLU A 65 -4.65 -4.95 12.37
N ALA A 66 -4.94 -4.41 11.20
CA ALA A 66 -3.94 -3.76 10.37
C ALA A 66 -4.55 -2.57 9.64
N CYS A 67 -3.89 -1.41 9.73
CA CYS A 67 -4.31 -0.21 9.02
C CYS A 67 -3.11 0.71 8.79
N ASN A 68 -2.95 1.18 7.56
CA ASN A 68 -1.87 2.11 7.17
C ASN A 68 -2.29 3.59 7.21
N SER A 69 -3.49 3.91 7.72
CA SER A 69 -3.94 5.31 7.83
C SER A 69 -3.06 6.08 8.83
N PRO A 70 -2.45 7.22 8.42
CA PRO A 70 -1.65 8.05 9.31
C PRO A 70 -2.49 8.73 10.40
N GLY A 71 -3.80 8.94 10.17
CA GLY A 71 -4.74 9.44 11.17
C GLY A 71 -5.17 8.40 12.21
N GLY A 72 -4.75 7.14 12.02
CA GLY A 72 -5.17 6.02 12.83
C GLY A 72 -6.50 5.42 12.37
N PHE A 73 -7.15 4.68 13.26
CA PHE A 73 -8.35 3.91 12.94
C PHE A 73 -9.17 3.57 14.19
N THR A 74 -10.42 3.18 13.95
CA THR A 74 -11.32 2.63 14.97
C THR A 74 -11.67 1.20 14.63
N VAL A 75 -11.65 0.31 15.63
CA VAL A 75 -12.18 -1.05 15.54
C VAL A 75 -13.46 -1.13 16.35
N SER A 76 -14.51 -1.65 15.72
CA SER A 76 -15.83 -1.79 16.32
C SER A 76 -16.38 -3.19 16.12
N ALA A 77 -17.10 -3.70 17.11
CA ALA A 77 -17.92 -4.89 16.99
C ALA A 77 -19.37 -4.50 16.69
N GLN A 78 -19.99 -5.26 15.81
CA GLN A 78 -21.41 -5.21 15.51
C GLN A 78 -22.03 -6.58 15.76
N TYR A 79 -23.18 -6.61 16.39
CA TYR A 79 -23.89 -7.82 16.80
C TYR A 79 -25.39 -7.50 16.89
N ARG A 80 -26.23 -8.53 17.08
CA ARG A 80 -27.66 -8.28 17.31
C ARG A 80 -27.83 -7.45 18.60
N PRO A 81 -28.80 -6.53 18.68
CA PRO A 81 -29.13 -5.87 19.94
C PRO A 81 -29.37 -6.89 21.06
N LEU A 82 -28.99 -6.52 22.28
CA LEU A 82 -29.17 -7.36 23.46
C LEU A 82 -30.46 -6.97 24.17
N SER A 83 -31.14 -7.96 24.74
CA SER A 83 -32.29 -7.67 25.62
C SER A 83 -31.82 -6.99 26.92
N LEU A 84 -32.77 -6.50 27.72
CA LEU A 84 -32.47 -5.91 29.02
C LEU A 84 -31.84 -6.92 29.99
N THR A 85 -32.23 -8.20 29.88
CA THR A 85 -31.76 -9.32 30.70
C THR A 85 -30.43 -9.91 30.22
N GLU A 86 -30.07 -9.73 28.95
CA GLU A 86 -28.86 -10.33 28.38
C GLU A 86 -27.59 -9.55 28.70
N LYS A 87 -26.50 -10.22 29.08
CA LYS A 87 -25.21 -9.58 29.39
C LYS A 87 -24.06 -10.35 28.76
N ALA A 88 -23.04 -9.64 28.29
CA ALA A 88 -21.81 -10.27 27.83
C ALA A 88 -20.62 -9.35 28.12
N VAL A 89 -19.68 -9.84 28.91
CA VAL A 89 -18.44 -9.12 29.25
C VAL A 89 -17.32 -9.63 28.36
N MET A 90 -16.80 -8.74 27.52
CA MET A 90 -15.73 -8.99 26.58
C MET A 90 -14.44 -8.28 27.01
N PHE A 91 -13.34 -9.01 27.00
CA PHE A 91 -12.00 -8.44 27.05
C PHE A 91 -11.45 -8.37 25.63
N TYR A 92 -10.84 -7.25 25.27
CA TYR A 92 -10.24 -7.04 23.96
C TYR A 92 -8.90 -6.30 24.12
N GLY A 93 -7.82 -7.08 24.06
CA GLY A 93 -6.48 -6.66 24.47
C GLY A 93 -6.45 -6.37 25.96
N ASP A 94 -6.19 -5.11 26.28
CA ASP A 94 -6.05 -4.54 27.63
C ASP A 94 -7.35 -3.93 28.18
N ARG A 95 -8.45 -4.00 27.42
CA ARG A 95 -9.71 -3.32 27.74
C ARG A 95 -10.82 -4.32 28.02
N THR A 96 -11.70 -3.94 28.94
CA THR A 96 -12.91 -4.69 29.29
C THR A 96 -14.14 -3.90 28.85
N PHE A 97 -15.12 -4.60 28.30
CA PHE A 97 -16.37 -4.06 27.80
C PHE A 97 -17.53 -4.89 28.33
N ASP A 98 -18.49 -4.25 28.96
CA ASP A 98 -19.85 -4.78 29.00
C ASP A 98 -20.49 -4.42 27.66
N LEU A 99 -20.91 -5.42 26.88
CA LEU A 99 -21.39 -5.18 25.52
C LEU A 99 -22.64 -4.30 25.55
N ASP A 100 -22.58 -3.19 24.82
CA ASP A 100 -23.69 -2.25 24.70
C ASP A 100 -24.95 -2.91 24.14
N LYS A 101 -26.11 -2.56 24.71
CA LYS A 101 -27.41 -3.12 24.34
C LYS A 101 -27.82 -2.79 22.90
N SER A 102 -27.28 -1.72 22.32
CA SER A 102 -27.57 -1.28 20.94
C SER A 102 -27.11 -2.23 19.85
N GLY A 103 -26.24 -3.20 20.16
CA GLY A 103 -25.66 -4.09 19.14
C GLY A 103 -24.37 -3.57 18.52
N MET A 104 -23.79 -2.49 19.06
CA MET A 104 -22.54 -1.94 18.55
C MET A 104 -21.63 -1.48 19.68
N GLN A 105 -20.37 -1.88 19.63
CA GLN A 105 -19.36 -1.52 20.62
C GLN A 105 -18.08 -1.05 19.92
N THR A 106 -17.59 0.14 20.29
CA THR A 106 -16.23 0.53 19.92
C THR A 106 -15.24 -0.20 20.82
N LEU A 107 -14.37 -1.02 20.22
CA LEU A 107 -13.39 -1.84 20.92
C LEU A 107 -12.05 -1.13 21.06
N ARG A 108 -11.64 -0.38 20.03
CA ARG A 108 -10.35 0.30 20.02
C ARG A 108 -10.39 1.53 19.14
N ARG A 109 -9.60 2.53 19.56
CA ARG A 109 -9.23 3.68 18.73
C ARG A 109 -7.70 3.81 18.78
N SER A 110 -7.04 3.70 17.64
CA SER A 110 -5.61 3.95 17.47
C SER A 110 -5.42 5.30 16.79
N SER A 111 -4.39 6.05 17.18
CA SER A 111 -3.96 7.28 16.52
C SER A 111 -2.79 7.08 15.56
N ILE A 112 -2.32 5.83 15.39
CA ILE A 112 -1.17 5.48 14.55
C ILE A 112 -1.50 4.35 13.57
N ALA A 113 -0.82 4.36 12.42
CA ALA A 113 -0.74 3.23 11.51
C ALA A 113 -0.02 2.07 12.21
N THR A 114 -0.62 0.88 12.21
CA THR A 114 -0.09 -0.27 12.95
C THR A 114 -0.62 -1.58 12.39
N ILE A 115 0.12 -2.66 12.63
CA ILE A 115 -0.33 -4.03 12.51
C ILE A 115 -0.08 -4.73 13.84
N ARG A 116 -1.08 -5.46 14.35
CA ARG A 116 -0.98 -6.17 15.63
C ARG A 116 -1.96 -7.33 15.73
N SER A 117 -1.63 -8.29 16.57
CA SER A 117 -2.56 -9.28 17.09
C SER A 117 -3.10 -8.81 18.44
N VAL A 118 -4.41 -8.89 18.61
CA VAL A 118 -5.12 -8.52 19.84
C VAL A 118 -5.88 -9.75 20.33
N SER A 119 -5.56 -10.21 21.53
CA SER A 119 -6.30 -11.29 22.18
C SER A 119 -7.68 -10.80 22.63
N TYR A 120 -8.68 -11.67 22.56
CA TYR A 120 -9.98 -11.42 23.17
C TYR A 120 -10.40 -12.60 24.05
N ARG A 121 -11.27 -12.34 25.03
CA ARG A 121 -12.00 -13.38 25.76
C ARG A 121 -13.35 -12.89 26.24
N PHE A 122 -14.25 -13.82 26.50
CA PHE A 122 -15.52 -13.59 27.16
C PHE A 122 -15.50 -14.27 28.52
N ASP A 123 -15.81 -13.54 29.59
CA ASP A 123 -15.83 -14.10 30.94
C ASP A 123 -17.28 -14.36 31.37
N GLU A 124 -18.05 -13.31 31.64
CA GLU A 124 -19.46 -13.40 32.03
C GLU A 124 -20.36 -13.30 30.78
N VAL A 125 -21.18 -14.33 30.54
CA VAL A 125 -22.08 -14.38 29.37
C VAL A 125 -23.43 -14.96 29.79
N GLU A 126 -24.45 -14.13 29.79
CA GLU A 126 -25.85 -14.46 30.06
C GLU A 126 -26.66 -14.08 28.81
N LEU A 127 -26.85 -15.04 27.90
CA LEU A 127 -27.50 -14.82 26.62
C LEU A 127 -28.68 -15.77 26.44
N GLU A 128 -29.81 -15.25 25.98
CA GLU A 128 -31.00 -16.03 25.66
C GLU A 128 -30.87 -16.65 24.26
N GLN A 129 -30.07 -16.04 23.39
CA GLN A 129 -29.78 -16.53 22.04
C GLN A 129 -28.29 -16.43 21.72
N PRO A 130 -27.75 -17.23 20.78
CA PRO A 130 -26.37 -17.09 20.36
C PRO A 130 -26.03 -15.66 19.90
N LEU A 131 -24.82 -15.21 20.20
CA LEU A 131 -24.32 -13.89 19.84
C LEU A 131 -23.00 -14.03 19.08
N ILE A 132 -23.00 -13.59 17.83
CA ILE A 132 -21.82 -13.51 16.97
C ILE A 132 -21.48 -12.04 16.77
N LEU A 133 -20.20 -11.70 16.91
CA LEU A 133 -19.70 -10.36 16.67
C LEU A 133 -19.04 -10.30 15.29
N ALA A 134 -19.51 -9.38 14.46
CA ALA A 134 -18.85 -8.95 13.25
C ALA A 134 -17.90 -7.78 13.58
N LEU A 135 -16.61 -7.96 13.32
CA LEU A 135 -15.62 -6.92 13.55
C LEU A 135 -15.45 -6.06 12.30
N THR A 136 -15.37 -4.76 12.51
CA THR A 136 -15.14 -3.76 11.46
C THR A 136 -14.01 -2.83 11.87
N ILE A 137 -13.31 -2.31 10.86
CA ILE A 137 -12.24 -1.33 11.05
C ILE A 137 -12.45 -0.18 10.08
N GLN A 138 -12.31 1.04 10.57
CA GLN A 138 -12.51 2.25 9.78
C GLN A 138 -11.34 3.22 10.03
N PRO A 139 -10.67 3.73 8.98
CA PRO A 139 -9.67 4.79 9.14
C PRO A 139 -10.31 6.07 9.70
N ILE A 140 -9.53 6.83 10.46
CA ILE A 140 -9.87 8.16 10.97
C ILE A 140 -9.32 9.22 10.01
#